data_AF-A0A3E3HVR8-F1
#
_entry.id   AF-A0A3E3HVR8-F1
#
_cell.length_a   1.000
_cell.length_b   1.000
_cell.length_c   1.000
_cell.angle_alpha   90.00
_cell.angle_beta   90.00
_cell.angle_gamma   90.00
#
_symmetry.space_group_name_H-M   'P 1'
#
loop_
_entity.id
_entity.type
_entity.pdbx_description
1 polymer ?
#
loop_
_entity_poly.entity_id
_entity_poly.type
_entity_poly.pdbx_seq_one_letter_code
_entity_poly.pdbx_strand_id
1 'polypeptide(L)'
;MDKNIMYKRIYEVYNKCNITSLPINCFKILDAYNIKYMSFSSATEKQKCHHATSDAFTVKNTVFYNDTVFERRTAFNIMHEFGHYIMEIPDGTEKDEDDADYFASCILAPRILIHHLTSKKNADEIHDLFGLSYAASNMAVSDYKKWILNIQTKPNRAPSDSEKKLYLLFKPEKVTPQPCPVIQEKIAAKQEISHSDITNEQCKRWIAYLQKREKKKG
;
A
#
# COMPACT_ATOMS: atom_id res chain seq x y z
N MET A 1 -1.02 -3.23 -15.79
CA MET A 1 -1.79 -4.18 -14.97
C MET A 1 -3.26 -4.32 -15.40
N ASP A 2 -3.83 -5.53 -15.32
CA ASP A 2 -5.28 -5.78 -15.47
C ASP A 2 -6.03 -5.34 -14.19
N LYS A 3 -6.95 -4.38 -14.34
CA LYS A 3 -7.69 -3.79 -13.21
C LYS A 3 -8.67 -4.76 -12.54
N ASN A 4 -9.22 -5.72 -13.28
CA ASN A 4 -10.15 -6.71 -12.70
C ASN A 4 -9.39 -7.68 -11.78
N ILE A 5 -8.20 -8.12 -12.21
CA ILE A 5 -7.32 -8.97 -11.39
C ILE A 5 -6.86 -8.19 -10.16
N MET A 6 -6.43 -6.94 -10.33
CA MET A 6 -6.03 -6.07 -9.22
C MET A 6 -7.14 -5.90 -8.18
N TYR A 7 -8.35 -5.53 -8.59
CA TYR A 7 -9.46 -5.35 -7.64
C TYR A 7 -9.94 -6.66 -7.01
N LYS A 8 -9.82 -7.79 -7.72
CA LYS A 8 -10.02 -9.11 -7.12
C LYS A 8 -9.02 -9.36 -5.99
N ARG A 9 -7.73 -9.09 -6.19
CA ARG A 9 -6.70 -9.22 -5.13
C ARG A 9 -6.94 -8.26 -3.98
N ILE A 10 -7.28 -7.00 -4.24
CA ILE A 10 -7.62 -6.03 -3.19
C ILE A 10 -8.81 -6.52 -2.35
N TYR A 11 -9.88 -7.00 -2.98
CA TYR A 11 -11.01 -7.57 -2.26
C TYR A 11 -10.61 -8.80 -1.42
N GLU A 12 -9.81 -9.72 -1.97
CA GLU A 12 -9.30 -10.89 -1.24
C GLU A 12 -8.50 -10.47 0.01
N VAL A 13 -7.65 -9.45 -0.10
CA VAL A 13 -6.89 -8.91 1.04
C VAL A 13 -7.82 -8.31 2.10
N TYR A 14 -8.76 -7.45 1.69
CA TYR A 14 -9.71 -6.82 2.61
C TYR A 14 -10.57 -7.86 3.33
N ASN A 15 -11.05 -8.87 2.60
CA ASN A 15 -11.87 -9.93 3.18
C ASN A 15 -11.05 -10.84 4.10
N LYS A 16 -9.86 -11.28 3.68
CA LYS A 16 -8.97 -12.14 4.48
C LYS A 16 -8.54 -11.47 5.78
N CYS A 17 -8.22 -10.17 5.72
CA CYS A 17 -7.73 -9.41 6.88
C CYS A 17 -8.87 -8.75 7.69
N ASN A 18 -10.14 -9.01 7.33
CA ASN A 18 -11.33 -8.40 7.94
C ASN A 18 -11.24 -6.86 8.05
N ILE A 19 -10.79 -6.21 6.97
CA ILE A 19 -10.62 -4.75 6.92
C ILE A 19 -11.99 -4.10 6.77
N THR A 20 -12.45 -3.49 7.85
CA THR A 20 -13.76 -2.82 7.97
C THR A 20 -13.64 -1.38 8.48
N SER A 21 -12.42 -0.88 8.66
CA SER A 21 -12.13 0.50 9.10
C SER A 21 -10.99 1.11 8.28
N LEU A 22 -10.96 2.44 8.25
CA LEU A 22 -9.96 3.25 7.56
C LEU A 22 -9.35 4.25 8.57
N PRO A 23 -8.07 4.62 8.43
CA PRO A 23 -7.09 4.09 7.47
C PRO A 23 -6.71 2.63 7.75
N ILE A 24 -6.30 1.89 6.72
CA ILE A 24 -5.95 0.47 6.88
C ILE A 24 -4.68 0.30 7.72
N ASN A 25 -4.65 -0.72 8.57
CA ASN A 25 -3.43 -1.11 9.27
C ASN A 25 -2.57 -2.01 8.37
N CYS A 26 -1.52 -1.43 7.79
CA CYS A 26 -0.62 -2.10 6.85
C CYS A 26 0.11 -3.31 7.48
N PHE A 27 0.51 -3.20 8.75
CA PHE A 27 1.22 -4.29 9.43
C PHE A 27 0.35 -5.51 9.67
N LYS A 28 -0.95 -5.32 9.99
CA LYS A 28 -1.91 -6.43 10.07
C LYS A 28 -2.05 -7.18 8.75
N ILE A 29 -1.94 -6.49 7.62
CA ILE A 29 -1.93 -7.13 6.30
C ILE A 29 -0.66 -7.96 6.15
N LEU A 30 0.52 -7.39 6.42
CA LEU A 30 1.78 -8.13 6.34
C LEU A 30 1.77 -9.38 7.23
N ASP A 31 1.32 -9.26 8.47
CA ASP A 31 1.18 -10.37 9.42
C ASP A 31 0.26 -11.48 8.85
N ALA A 32 -0.90 -11.12 8.30
CA ALA A 32 -1.84 -12.07 7.71
C ALA A 32 -1.30 -12.81 6.47
N TYR A 33 -0.26 -12.28 5.84
CA TYR A 33 0.45 -12.88 4.70
C TYR A 33 1.80 -13.48 5.08
N ASN A 34 2.14 -13.54 6.37
CA ASN A 34 3.44 -14.02 6.87
C ASN A 34 4.63 -13.28 6.23
N ILE A 35 4.46 -11.99 5.95
CA ILE A 35 5.52 -11.11 5.46
C ILE A 35 6.14 -10.43 6.68
N LYS A 36 7.45 -10.62 6.85
CA LYS A 36 8.18 -9.99 7.96
C LYS A 36 8.33 -8.50 7.68
N TYR A 37 8.45 -7.69 8.73
CA TYR A 37 8.79 -6.29 8.57
C TYR A 37 9.73 -5.80 9.66
N MET A 38 10.58 -4.84 9.30
CA MET A 38 11.58 -4.29 10.20
C MET A 38 11.77 -2.79 9.93
N SER A 39 11.68 -1.98 10.99
CA SER A 39 12.02 -0.56 10.92
C SER A 39 13.53 -0.38 10.75
N PHE A 40 13.95 0.65 10.02
CA PHE A 40 15.37 0.99 9.88
C PHE A 40 16.06 1.23 11.22
N SER A 41 15.40 1.85 12.19
CA SER A 41 15.96 2.10 13.54
C SER A 41 16.25 0.83 14.36
N SER A 42 15.58 -0.29 14.05
CA SER A 42 15.71 -1.56 14.78
C SER A 42 16.65 -2.54 14.10
N ALA A 43 17.12 -2.24 12.89
CA ALA A 43 18.15 -3.03 12.22
C ALA A 43 19.51 -2.76 12.86
N THR A 44 20.11 -3.77 13.51
CA THR A 44 21.36 -3.65 14.30
C THR A 44 22.62 -3.37 13.48
N GLU A 45 22.51 -3.13 12.18
CA GLU A 45 23.64 -2.71 11.37
C GLU A 45 23.23 -1.61 10.39
N LYS A 46 23.84 -0.45 10.58
CA LYS A 46 23.91 0.69 9.65
C LYS A 46 24.58 0.34 8.30
N GLN A 47 24.69 -0.93 7.90
CA GLN A 47 25.80 -1.42 7.07
C GLN A 47 25.49 -2.14 5.75
N LYS A 48 24.27 -2.11 5.18
CA LYS A 48 24.11 -2.60 3.77
C LYS A 48 23.32 -1.74 2.80
N CYS A 49 22.55 -0.76 3.28
CA CYS A 49 21.82 0.16 2.40
C CYS A 49 22.00 1.62 2.84
N HIS A 50 23.25 2.10 2.96
CA HIS A 50 23.51 3.55 3.03
C HIS A 50 23.11 4.29 1.72
N HIS A 51 22.53 3.58 0.75
CA HIS A 51 22.02 4.09 -0.52
C HIS A 51 20.53 3.75 -0.74
N ALA A 52 19.78 3.32 0.28
CA ALA A 52 18.32 3.29 0.19
C ALA A 52 17.76 4.71 0.26
N THR A 53 17.71 5.35 -0.90
CA THR A 53 16.93 6.57 -1.11
C THR A 53 15.43 6.30 -1.14
N SER A 54 14.99 5.04 -1.02
CA SER A 54 13.58 4.66 -0.88
C SER A 54 13.16 4.54 0.59
N ASP A 55 11.92 4.90 0.84
CA ASP A 55 11.30 4.88 2.15
C ASP A 55 10.89 3.45 2.60
N ALA A 56 10.92 2.46 1.72
CA ALA A 56 10.81 1.02 2.02
C ALA A 56 11.44 0.16 0.90
N PHE A 57 11.77 -1.10 1.21
CA PHE A 57 12.21 -2.11 0.24
C PHE A 57 12.00 -3.54 0.79
N THR A 58 11.90 -4.55 -0.09
CA THR A 58 11.77 -5.96 0.31
C THR A 58 13.04 -6.78 0.08
N VAL A 59 13.44 -7.59 1.08
CA VAL A 59 14.48 -8.62 0.92
C VAL A 59 13.99 -9.94 1.52
N LYS A 60 14.05 -11.03 0.75
CA LYS A 60 13.72 -12.41 1.19
C LYS A 60 12.44 -12.46 2.05
N ASN A 61 11.37 -11.83 1.57
CA ASN A 61 10.06 -11.77 2.24
C ASN A 61 10.03 -10.93 3.54
N THR A 62 10.95 -9.98 3.68
CA THR A 62 10.98 -8.98 4.76
C THR A 62 10.90 -7.57 4.17
N VAL A 63 9.89 -6.80 4.55
CA VAL A 63 9.75 -5.38 4.22
C VAL A 63 10.52 -4.54 5.23
N PHE A 64 11.58 -3.88 4.77
CA PHE A 64 12.29 -2.88 5.55
C PHE A 64 11.67 -1.52 5.27
N TYR A 65 11.36 -0.75 6.32
CA TYR A 65 10.73 0.57 6.15
C TYR A 65 11.42 1.64 6.98
N ASN A 66 11.44 2.85 6.44
CA ASN A 66 11.93 4.03 7.12
C ASN A 66 10.91 4.49 8.16
N ASP A 67 11.25 4.37 9.44
CA ASP A 67 10.42 4.80 10.57
C ASP A 67 10.64 6.27 10.95
N THR A 68 11.50 6.99 10.21
CA THR A 68 11.74 8.43 10.39
C THR A 68 10.89 9.32 9.47
N VAL A 69 10.19 8.74 8.49
CA VAL A 69 9.27 9.46 7.60
C VAL A 69 7.83 9.41 8.13
N PHE A 70 7.01 10.36 7.68
CA PHE A 70 5.60 10.44 8.08
C PHE A 70 4.86 9.12 7.84
N GLU A 71 4.08 8.67 8.83
CA GLU A 71 3.35 7.39 8.84
C GLU A 71 2.57 7.11 7.55
N ARG A 72 1.95 8.15 6.97
CA ARG A 72 1.17 8.07 5.73
C ARG A 72 2.02 7.73 4.51
N ARG A 73 3.26 8.22 4.48
CA ARG A 73 4.24 7.89 3.46
C ARG A 73 4.74 6.46 3.68
N THR A 74 5.01 6.09 4.93
CA THR A 74 5.37 4.71 5.31
C THR A 74 4.30 3.70 4.86
N ALA A 75 3.01 3.99 5.07
CA ALA A 75 1.90 3.14 4.64
C ALA A 75 1.89 2.92 3.11
N PHE A 76 2.11 3.98 2.32
CA PHE A 76 2.21 3.87 0.86
C PHE A 76 3.34 2.96 0.43
N ASN A 77 4.54 3.15 0.99
CA ASN A 77 5.70 2.37 0.60
C ASN A 77 5.61 0.91 1.05
N ILE A 78 5.05 0.64 2.24
CA ILE A 78 4.78 -0.74 2.65
C ILE A 78 3.78 -1.42 1.71
N MET A 79 2.73 -0.71 1.27
CA MET A 79 1.76 -1.27 0.33
C MET A 79 2.27 -1.36 -1.12
N HIS A 80 3.27 -0.55 -1.50
CA HIS A 80 4.00 -0.68 -2.76
C HIS A 80 4.77 -1.99 -2.80
N GLU A 81 5.58 -2.25 -1.77
CA GLU A 81 6.31 -3.52 -1.60
C GLU A 81 5.37 -4.73 -1.53
N PHE A 82 4.26 -4.59 -0.80
CA PHE A 82 3.21 -5.61 -0.77
C PHE A 82 2.57 -5.83 -2.15
N GLY A 83 2.46 -4.78 -2.97
CA GLY A 83 2.01 -4.84 -4.36
C GLY A 83 2.90 -5.72 -5.22
N HIS A 84 4.21 -5.51 -5.16
CA HIS A 84 5.20 -6.37 -5.81
C HIS A 84 5.00 -7.85 -5.44
N TYR A 85 4.83 -8.13 -4.15
CA TYR A 85 4.59 -9.48 -3.65
C TYR A 85 3.26 -10.08 -4.13
N ILE A 86 2.12 -9.41 -3.90
CA ILE A 86 0.79 -10.03 -4.07
C ILE A 86 0.33 -10.09 -5.53
N MET A 87 0.86 -9.20 -6.36
CA MET A 87 0.58 -9.14 -7.79
C MET A 87 1.68 -9.78 -8.64
N GLU A 88 2.74 -10.30 -8.01
CA GLU A 88 3.93 -10.87 -8.68
C GLU A 88 4.52 -9.88 -9.71
N ILE A 89 4.54 -8.59 -9.37
CA ILE A 89 5.07 -7.54 -10.23
C ILE A 89 6.61 -7.58 -10.15
N PRO A 90 7.32 -7.73 -11.27
CA PRO A 90 8.79 -7.80 -11.26
C PRO A 90 9.45 -6.48 -10.86
N ASP A 91 10.62 -6.54 -10.21
CA ASP A 91 11.40 -5.34 -9.90
C ASP A 91 12.43 -5.11 -11.03
N GLY A 92 12.01 -4.43 -12.11
CA GLY A 92 12.88 -4.32 -13.28
C GLY A 92 12.65 -3.13 -14.21
N THR A 93 11.43 -2.61 -14.29
CA THR A 93 11.10 -1.52 -15.21
C THR A 93 10.30 -0.42 -14.53
N GLU A 94 10.35 0.80 -15.11
CA GLU A 94 9.52 1.92 -14.67
C GLU A 94 8.03 1.58 -14.68
N LYS A 95 7.61 0.77 -15.66
CA LYS A 95 6.24 0.28 -15.76
C LYS A 95 5.84 -0.62 -14.58
N ASP A 96 6.76 -1.43 -14.09
CA ASP A 96 6.49 -2.34 -12.98
C ASP A 96 6.30 -1.55 -11.69
N GLU A 97 7.19 -0.58 -11.44
CA GLU A 97 7.10 0.36 -10.32
C GLU A 97 5.80 1.17 -10.38
N ASP A 98 5.40 1.65 -11.57
CA ASP A 98 4.12 2.34 -11.78
C ASP A 98 2.91 1.43 -11.48
N ASP A 99 2.98 0.14 -11.88
CA ASP A 99 1.92 -0.83 -11.60
C ASP A 99 1.84 -1.13 -10.07
N ALA A 100 2.97 -1.15 -9.35
CA ALA A 100 3.03 -1.31 -7.90
C ALA A 100 2.55 -0.06 -7.14
N ASP A 101 2.94 1.14 -7.57
CA ASP A 101 2.43 2.42 -7.05
C ASP A 101 0.92 2.54 -7.22
N TYR A 102 0.41 2.16 -8.40
CA TYR A 102 -1.02 2.17 -8.67
C TYR A 102 -1.76 1.14 -7.80
N PHE A 103 -1.17 -0.04 -7.57
CA PHE A 103 -1.71 -1.01 -6.61
C PHE A 103 -1.77 -0.41 -5.20
N ALA A 104 -0.68 0.15 -4.69
CA ALA A 104 -0.60 0.78 -3.36
C ALA A 104 -1.65 1.87 -3.19
N SER A 105 -1.81 2.73 -4.21
CA SER A 105 -2.84 3.76 -4.23
C SER A 105 -4.26 3.19 -4.17
N CYS A 106 -4.53 2.08 -4.87
CA CYS A 106 -5.85 1.46 -4.92
C CYS A 106 -6.18 0.64 -3.69
N ILE A 107 -5.21 -0.04 -3.06
CA ILE A 107 -5.46 -0.79 -1.82
C ILE A 107 -5.67 0.15 -0.63
N LEU A 108 -4.93 1.28 -0.57
CA LEU A 108 -5.08 2.27 0.49
C LEU A 108 -6.34 3.13 0.33
N ALA A 109 -6.69 3.53 -0.89
CA ALA A 109 -7.88 4.33 -1.17
C ALA A 109 -8.64 3.80 -2.40
N PRO A 110 -9.38 2.67 -2.27
CA PRO A 110 -10.11 2.10 -3.39
C PRO A 110 -11.07 3.10 -4.01
N ARG A 111 -11.11 3.20 -5.35
CA ARG A 111 -11.90 4.25 -6.03
C ARG A 111 -13.40 4.13 -5.77
N ILE A 112 -13.89 2.91 -5.58
CA ILE A 112 -15.27 2.64 -5.17
C ILE A 112 -15.56 3.11 -3.73
N LEU A 113 -14.60 3.01 -2.80
CA LEU A 113 -14.75 3.53 -1.44
C LEU A 113 -14.68 5.06 -1.43
N ILE A 114 -13.75 5.66 -2.18
CA ILE A 114 -13.77 7.12 -2.42
C ILE A 114 -15.14 7.54 -2.94
N HIS A 115 -15.70 6.79 -3.90
CA HIS A 115 -16.99 7.13 -4.48
C HIS A 115 -18.14 7.17 -3.46
N HIS A 116 -18.16 6.26 -2.49
CA HIS A 116 -19.28 6.13 -1.55
C HIS A 116 -19.06 6.77 -0.17
N LEU A 117 -17.80 6.88 0.28
CA LEU A 117 -17.47 7.30 1.65
C LEU A 117 -17.02 8.76 1.76
N THR A 118 -16.73 9.41 0.63
CA THR A 118 -16.35 10.84 0.61
C THR A 118 -17.44 11.66 -0.05
N SER A 119 -17.60 12.92 0.36
CA SER A 119 -18.65 13.81 -0.14
C SER A 119 -18.11 14.77 -1.20
N LYS A 120 -16.96 15.39 -0.93
CA LYS A 120 -16.31 16.39 -1.79
C LYS A 120 -15.42 15.77 -2.86
N LYS A 121 -15.04 14.50 -2.71
CA LYS A 121 -14.14 13.78 -3.64
C LYS A 121 -12.84 14.54 -3.90
N ASN A 122 -12.32 15.23 -2.87
CA ASN A 122 -11.15 16.08 -2.94
C ASN A 122 -9.97 15.48 -2.16
N ALA A 123 -8.79 16.10 -2.30
CA ALA A 123 -7.57 15.59 -1.69
C ALA A 123 -7.62 15.64 -0.16
N ASP A 124 -8.29 16.63 0.43
CA ASP A 124 -8.42 16.79 1.89
C ASP A 124 -9.21 15.64 2.51
N GLU A 125 -10.41 15.35 2.01
CA GLU A 125 -11.21 14.22 2.53
C GLU A 125 -10.51 12.89 2.30
N ILE A 126 -9.84 12.72 1.16
CA ILE A 126 -9.10 11.48 0.88
C ILE A 126 -7.88 11.35 1.80
N HIS A 127 -7.19 12.47 2.07
CA HIS A 127 -6.11 12.53 3.03
C HIS A 127 -6.63 12.08 4.39
N ASP A 128 -7.63 12.75 4.94
CA ASP A 128 -8.12 12.50 6.30
C ASP A 128 -8.73 11.09 6.47
N LEU A 129 -9.57 10.65 5.53
CA LEU A 129 -10.29 9.38 5.65
C LEU A 129 -9.40 8.15 5.40
N PHE A 130 -8.56 8.18 4.37
CA PHE A 130 -7.78 7.01 3.94
C PHE A 130 -6.34 7.01 4.48
N GLY A 131 -5.91 8.08 5.17
CA GLY A 131 -4.56 8.16 5.73
C GLY A 131 -3.46 8.32 4.68
N LEU A 132 -3.77 8.87 3.51
CA LEU A 132 -2.79 9.14 2.45
C LEU A 132 -2.04 10.46 2.68
N SER A 133 -0.84 10.61 2.11
CA SER A 133 -0.18 11.93 2.01
C SER A 133 -0.94 12.84 1.03
N TYR A 134 -0.81 14.16 1.13
CA TYR A 134 -1.46 15.07 0.17
C TYR A 134 -1.08 14.78 -1.30
N ALA A 135 0.19 14.44 -1.55
CA ALA A 135 0.64 14.05 -2.89
C ALA A 135 -0.11 12.78 -3.38
N ALA A 136 -0.17 11.74 -2.54
CA ALA A 136 -0.89 10.51 -2.87
C ALA A 136 -2.41 10.74 -2.99
N SER A 137 -3.00 11.61 -2.16
CA SER A 137 -4.40 11.99 -2.25
C SER A 137 -4.73 12.71 -3.56
N ASN A 138 -3.89 13.64 -4.01
CA ASN A 138 -4.08 14.30 -5.31
C ASN A 138 -4.02 13.30 -6.46
N MET A 139 -3.11 12.33 -6.41
CA MET A 139 -3.07 11.24 -7.38
C MET A 139 -4.33 10.38 -7.33
N ALA A 140 -4.81 10.02 -6.14
CA ALA A 140 -6.04 9.27 -5.96
C ALA A 140 -7.27 10.02 -6.49
N VAL A 141 -7.35 11.35 -6.33
CA VAL A 141 -8.39 12.19 -6.95
C VAL A 141 -8.34 12.10 -8.47
N SER A 142 -7.14 12.23 -9.07
CA SER A 142 -6.96 12.14 -10.52
C SER A 142 -7.44 10.79 -11.06
N ASP A 143 -7.06 9.70 -10.39
CA ASP A 143 -7.47 8.36 -10.77
C ASP A 143 -8.95 8.09 -10.53
N TYR A 144 -9.53 8.61 -9.45
CA TYR A 144 -10.97 8.55 -9.20
C TYR A 144 -11.75 9.23 -10.32
N LYS A 145 -11.32 10.41 -10.78
CA LYS A 145 -11.95 11.12 -11.91
C LYS A 145 -11.91 10.29 -13.20
N LYS A 146 -10.77 9.65 -13.50
CA LYS A 146 -10.66 8.74 -14.65
C LYS A 146 -11.56 7.51 -14.50
N TRP A 147 -11.65 6.95 -13.29
CA TRP A 147 -12.48 5.80 -12.97
C TRP A 147 -13.97 6.10 -13.16
N ILE A 148 -14.48 7.19 -12.60
CA ILE A 148 -15.90 7.54 -12.73
C ILE A 148 -16.26 7.94 -14.17
N LEU A 149 -15.38 8.66 -14.86
CA LEU A 149 -15.57 9.01 -16.27
C LEU A 149 -15.70 7.75 -17.14
N ASN A 150 -14.86 6.74 -16.91
CA ASN A 150 -14.92 5.47 -17.64
C ASN A 150 -16.27 4.75 -17.44
N ILE A 151 -16.81 4.80 -16.23
CA ILE A 151 -18.12 4.20 -15.90
C ILE A 151 -19.27 4.99 -16.54
N GLN A 152 -19.22 6.32 -16.48
CA GLN A 152 -20.30 7.18 -16.97
C GLN A 152 -20.37 7.28 -18.50
N THR A 153 -19.23 7.24 -19.19
CA THR A 153 -19.16 7.56 -20.63
C THR A 153 -19.21 6.34 -21.54
N LYS A 154 -18.98 5.13 -21.01
CA LYS A 154 -18.89 3.92 -21.83
C LYS A 154 -20.11 3.03 -21.61
N PRO A 155 -20.80 2.60 -22.70
CA PRO A 155 -21.93 1.70 -22.57
C PRO A 155 -21.47 0.40 -21.91
N ASN A 156 -22.30 -0.15 -21.01
CA ASN A 156 -22.05 -1.39 -20.27
C ASN A 156 -20.83 -1.35 -19.33
N ARG A 157 -20.32 -0.17 -18.95
CA ARG A 157 -19.31 -0.06 -17.88
C ARG A 157 -19.99 0.19 -16.54
N ALA A 158 -19.56 -0.58 -15.56
CA ALA A 158 -19.96 -0.48 -14.15
C ALA A 158 -18.73 -0.83 -13.29
N PRO A 159 -18.74 -0.51 -11.99
CA PRO A 159 -17.78 -1.09 -11.07
C PRO A 159 -17.75 -2.62 -11.22
N SER A 160 -16.56 -3.21 -11.16
CA SER A 160 -16.39 -4.67 -11.17
C SER A 160 -17.08 -5.32 -9.97
N ASP A 161 -17.34 -6.62 -10.04
CA ASP A 161 -17.96 -7.33 -8.93
C ASP A 161 -17.08 -7.32 -7.67
N SER A 162 -15.75 -7.33 -7.82
CA SER A 162 -14.82 -7.19 -6.71
C SER A 162 -14.89 -5.81 -6.06
N GLU A 163 -15.04 -4.74 -6.85
CA GLU A 163 -15.25 -3.38 -6.32
C GLU A 163 -16.58 -3.26 -5.58
N LYS A 164 -17.66 -3.82 -6.13
CA LYS A 164 -18.96 -3.85 -5.43
C LYS A 164 -18.86 -4.59 -4.11
N LYS A 165 -18.24 -5.78 -4.10
CA LYS A 165 -18.02 -6.57 -2.88
C LYS A 165 -17.17 -5.82 -1.86
N LEU A 166 -16.14 -5.12 -2.30
CA LEU A 166 -15.31 -4.27 -1.45
C LEU A 166 -16.15 -3.19 -0.76
N TYR A 167 -17.03 -2.51 -1.49
CA TYR A 167 -17.95 -1.53 -0.87
C TYR A 167 -18.92 -2.17 0.13
N LEU A 168 -19.41 -3.39 -0.14
CA LEU A 168 -20.29 -4.10 0.80
C LEU A 168 -19.64 -4.41 2.15
N LEU A 169 -18.30 -4.48 2.23
CA LEU A 169 -17.59 -4.62 3.51
C LEU A 169 -17.71 -3.38 4.41
N PHE A 170 -18.01 -2.21 3.82
CA PHE A 170 -18.14 -0.92 4.51
C PHE A 170 -19.58 -0.41 4.56
N LYS A 171 -20.56 -1.15 4.02
CA LYS A 171 -21.96 -0.76 4.13
C LYS A 171 -22.44 -0.93 5.59
N PRO A 172 -23.12 0.06 6.17
CA PRO A 172 -23.65 -0.01 7.54
C PRO A 172 -24.92 -0.88 7.65
N GLU A 173 -24.91 -2.10 7.12
CA GLU A 173 -26.00 -3.08 7.24
C GLU A 173 -25.64 -4.31 8.10
N LYS A 174 -24.46 -4.33 8.75
CA LYS A 174 -24.00 -5.44 9.61
C LYS A 174 -23.32 -4.99 10.91
N VAL A 175 -23.88 -4.01 11.62
CA VAL A 175 -23.35 -3.60 12.94
C VAL A 175 -24.40 -3.93 14.01
N THR A 176 -24.18 -5.01 14.76
CA THR A 176 -24.67 -5.09 16.14
C THR A 176 -23.73 -4.25 17.02
N PRO A 177 -24.24 -3.46 17.96
CA PRO A 177 -23.40 -2.62 18.82
C PRO A 177 -22.48 -3.51 19.67
N GLN A 178 -21.17 -3.45 19.42
CA GLN A 178 -20.17 -3.98 20.33
C GLN A 178 -19.56 -2.84 21.15
N PRO A 179 -19.42 -3.00 22.47
CA PRO A 179 -18.75 -2.00 23.30
C PRO A 179 -17.29 -1.83 22.88
N CYS A 180 -16.82 -0.57 22.89
CA CYS A 180 -15.46 -0.19 22.57
C CYS A 180 -14.44 -0.97 23.41
N PRO A 181 -13.50 -1.70 22.79
CA PRO A 181 -12.31 -2.16 23.49
C PRO A 181 -11.46 -0.93 23.86
N VAL A 182 -11.24 -0.74 25.16
CA VAL A 182 -10.18 0.14 25.66
C VAL A 182 -8.85 -0.45 25.16
N ILE A 183 -8.19 0.20 24.21
CA ILE A 183 -6.85 -0.21 23.77
C ILE A 183 -5.83 0.44 24.71
N GLN A 184 -5.39 -0.31 25.71
CA GLN A 184 -4.13 -0.07 26.38
C GLN A 184 -2.98 -0.53 25.47
N GLU A 185 -2.12 0.44 25.15
CA GLU A 185 -0.66 0.38 24.93
C GLU A 185 0.08 -0.88 24.44
N LYS A 186 1.10 -0.56 23.61
CA LYS A 186 2.35 -1.28 23.27
C LYS A 186 2.30 -2.37 22.22
N ILE A 187 2.93 -2.07 21.08
CA ILE A 187 3.71 -3.05 20.33
C ILE A 187 5.11 -2.47 20.10
N ALA A 188 5.99 -2.73 21.05
CA ALA A 188 7.42 -2.83 20.77
C ALA A 188 7.67 -4.32 20.47
N ALA A 189 7.74 -4.67 19.19
CA ALA A 189 8.18 -5.99 18.76
C ALA A 189 9.45 -5.83 17.92
N LYS A 190 10.61 -5.90 18.58
CA LYS A 190 11.87 -6.18 17.90
C LYS A 190 11.82 -7.64 17.44
N GLN A 191 11.67 -7.87 16.14
CA GLN A 191 12.04 -9.15 15.56
C GLN A 191 13.52 -9.08 15.19
N GLU A 192 14.39 -9.81 15.90
CA GLU A 192 15.79 -9.96 15.51
C GLU A 192 15.86 -10.95 14.33
N ILE A 193 16.42 -10.50 13.21
CA ILE A 193 16.71 -11.34 12.04
C ILE A 193 18.21 -11.67 12.05
N SER A 194 18.54 -12.95 11.86
CA SER A 194 19.91 -13.45 11.69
C SER A 194 20.67 -12.70 10.59
N HIS A 195 21.92 -12.34 10.86
CA HIS A 195 22.78 -11.45 10.05
C HIS A 195 23.21 -12.01 8.66
N SER A 196 22.81 -13.23 8.30
CA SER A 196 23.32 -13.95 7.13
C SER A 196 22.55 -13.73 5.82
N ASP A 197 21.46 -12.96 5.80
CA ASP A 197 20.45 -13.12 4.75
C ASP A 197 20.36 -12.06 3.63
N ILE A 198 21.11 -10.96 3.64
CA ILE A 198 21.10 -9.99 2.53
C ILE A 198 22.30 -10.25 1.63
N THR A 199 22.09 -10.84 0.44
CA THR A 199 23.18 -11.07 -0.52
C THR A 199 23.50 -9.78 -1.28
N ASN A 200 24.79 -9.48 -1.40
CA ASN A 200 25.33 -8.28 -2.03
C ASN A 200 24.79 -8.01 -3.45
N GLU A 201 24.30 -9.03 -4.18
CA GLU A 201 23.83 -8.85 -5.56
C GLU A 201 22.46 -8.21 -5.70
N GLN A 202 21.54 -8.41 -4.74
CA GLN A 202 20.25 -7.73 -4.77
C GLN A 202 20.42 -6.24 -4.48
N CYS A 203 21.28 -5.89 -3.53
CA CYS A 203 21.68 -4.50 -3.27
C CYS A 203 22.34 -3.85 -4.50
N LYS A 204 23.22 -4.56 -5.22
CA LYS A 204 23.89 -4.03 -6.42
C LYS A 204 22.92 -3.72 -7.56
N ARG A 205 21.97 -4.62 -7.84
CA ARG A 205 20.94 -4.42 -8.89
C ARG A 205 20.10 -3.18 -8.59
N TRP A 206 19.75 -2.99 -7.33
CA TRP A 206 18.91 -1.90 -6.88
C TRP A 206 19.66 -0.54 -6.82
N ILE A 207 20.95 -0.54 -6.43
CA ILE A 207 21.83 0.64 -6.54
C ILE A 207 21.96 1.10 -8.00
N ALA A 208 22.08 0.17 -8.96
CA ALA A 208 22.15 0.49 -10.38
C ALA A 208 20.85 1.12 -10.91
N TYR A 209 19.68 0.77 -10.35
CA TYR A 209 18.40 1.39 -10.66
C TYR A 209 18.35 2.85 -10.15
N LEU A 210 18.74 3.10 -8.91
CA LEU A 210 18.72 4.45 -8.31
C LEU A 210 19.67 5.43 -9.02
N GLN A 211 20.87 4.97 -9.39
CA GLN A 211 21.83 5.80 -10.14
C GLN A 211 21.32 6.20 -11.54
N LYS A 212 20.44 5.40 -12.15
CA LYS A 212 19.76 5.76 -13.41
C LYS A 212 18.66 6.80 -13.19
N ARG A 213 18.00 6.78 -12.03
CA ARG A 213 16.91 7.70 -11.66
C ARG A 213 17.41 9.11 -11.32
N GLU A 214 18.55 9.23 -10.63
CA GLU A 214 19.15 10.55 -10.32
C GLU A 214 19.69 11.27 -11.57
N LYS A 215 20.27 10.53 -12.52
CA LYS A 215 20.75 11.08 -13.80
C LYS A 215 19.66 11.66 -14.70
N LYS A 216 18.38 11.36 -14.45
CA LYS A 216 17.23 11.90 -15.19
C LYS A 216 16.60 13.14 -14.53
N LYS A 217 17.07 13.56 -13.34
CA LYS A 217 16.60 14.77 -12.64
C LYS A 217 17.56 15.97 -12.79
N GLY A 218 18.64 15.83 -13.54
CA GLY A 218 19.58 16.89 -13.91
C GLY A 218 19.42 17.28 -15.37
#